data_AF-A0AAN8GDK9-F1
#
_entry.id   AF-A0AAN8GDK9-F1
#
_cell.length_a   1.000
_cell.length_b   1.000
_cell.length_c   1.000
_cell.angle_alpha   90.00
_cell.angle_beta   90.00
_cell.angle_gamma   90.00
#
_symmetry.space_group_name_H-M   'P 1'
#
loop_
_entity.id
_entity.type
_entity.pdbx_description
1 polymer ?
#
loop_
_entity_poly.entity_id
_entity_poly.type
_entity_poly.pdbx_seq_one_letter_code
_entity_poly.pdbx_strand_id
1 'polypeptide(L)'
;MEPTVNMNTRKSLTGLAQFMLPALIDSSTVADERHAAHRGRLLSRAHRQILRGAVGFRDIAERAQEAGRRQVKKLRKEPPLCLICMNRAYHKYGLKHLVLILVFLFYTTVGAFIFLVIEGPYQNNLKAQWSERIAHNRSRRVVQLMARAFNNSEYLVYIKGDTTLRLQKLFNDELASYERQLGIRWSEQRMEWDFWTALLFAGTVCTTIGYGHIYPVTNAGKILTMIFALFGIPLMLLVLQDIGKLLTISMKFPWFQTKRVARRILRCCTKQSLHEMREIEACERRDLDIFDLPVIVGLSLIIGWVRNAKTRHYLNITFH
;
A
#
# COMPACT_ATOMS: atom_id res chain seq x y z
N MET A 1 -20.03 -9.14 30.58
CA MET A 1 -20.49 -8.12 29.61
C MET A 1 -21.55 -8.74 28.73
N GLU A 2 -22.82 -8.54 29.10
CA GLU A 2 -23.97 -8.91 28.26
C GLU A 2 -23.98 -8.05 27.00
N PRO A 3 -24.25 -8.61 25.81
CA PRO A 3 -24.51 -7.80 24.64
C PRO A 3 -26.00 -7.48 24.57
N THR A 4 -26.27 -6.18 24.68
CA THR A 4 -27.52 -5.49 24.42
C THR A 4 -27.98 -5.68 22.96
N VAL A 5 -28.69 -6.77 22.68
CA VAL A 5 -29.36 -6.94 21.37
C VAL A 5 -30.70 -6.20 21.38
N ASN A 6 -30.57 -4.91 21.07
CA ASN A 6 -31.41 -4.08 20.21
C ASN A 6 -32.94 -4.06 20.48
N MET A 7 -33.34 -3.19 21.40
CA MET A 7 -34.73 -2.76 21.60
C MET A 7 -35.30 -1.94 20.41
N ASN A 8 -34.45 -1.51 19.47
CA ASN A 8 -34.86 -0.68 18.32
C ASN A 8 -35.54 -1.45 17.19
N THR A 9 -35.24 -2.74 16.98
CA THR A 9 -35.93 -3.57 15.96
C THR A 9 -37.38 -3.85 16.35
N ARG A 10 -37.68 -3.97 17.66
CA ARG A 10 -39.05 -4.11 18.18
C ARG A 10 -39.93 -2.88 17.88
N LYS A 11 -39.36 -1.67 17.96
CA LYS A 11 -40.06 -0.41 17.66
C LYS A 11 -40.27 -0.18 16.16
N SER A 12 -39.36 -0.67 15.31
CA SER A 12 -39.46 -0.49 13.86
C SER A 12 -40.56 -1.35 13.22
N LEU A 13 -40.72 -2.61 13.65
CA LEU A 13 -41.76 -3.51 13.14
C LEU A 13 -43.17 -3.13 13.63
N THR A 14 -43.29 -2.64 14.86
CA THR A 14 -44.56 -2.10 15.37
C THR A 14 -44.91 -0.77 14.69
N GLY A 15 -43.93 0.10 14.43
CA GLY A 15 -44.12 1.34 13.66
C GLY A 15 -44.54 1.10 12.21
N LEU A 16 -43.99 0.09 11.53
CA LEU A 16 -44.39 -0.29 10.16
C LEU A 16 -45.84 -0.80 10.08
N ALA A 17 -46.29 -1.57 11.09
CA ALA A 17 -47.68 -2.03 11.17
C ALA A 17 -48.66 -0.87 11.45
N GLN A 18 -48.21 0.14 12.21
CA GLN A 18 -49.01 1.30 12.57
C GLN A 18 -49.08 2.35 11.45
N PHE A 19 -48.05 2.44 10.59
CA PHE A 19 -48.03 3.31 9.40
C PHE A 19 -48.88 2.82 8.22
N MET A 20 -49.15 1.51 8.15
CA MET A 20 -49.96 0.91 7.07
C MET A 20 -51.47 0.97 7.33
N LEU A 21 -51.88 1.26 8.58
CA LEU A 21 -53.29 1.30 8.99
C LEU A 21 -54.08 2.50 8.41
N PRO A 22 -53.52 3.72 8.33
CA PRO A 22 -54.25 4.87 7.81
C PRO A 22 -54.41 4.84 6.28
N ALA A 23 -53.48 4.23 5.54
CA ALA A 23 -53.49 4.19 4.07
C ALA A 23 -54.62 3.34 3.47
N LEU A 24 -55.35 2.57 4.29
CA LEU A 24 -56.49 1.74 3.86
C LEU A 24 -57.85 2.36 4.20
N ILE A 25 -57.89 3.46 4.96
CA ILE A 25 -59.13 4.07 5.47
C ILE A 25 -59.57 5.28 4.63
N ASP A 26 -58.71 5.83 3.77
CA ASP A 26 -58.98 7.09 3.06
C ASP A 26 -59.46 6.94 1.60
N SER A 27 -60.32 5.95 1.33
CA SER A 27 -61.09 5.92 0.07
C SER A 27 -62.57 5.66 0.34
N SER A 28 -63.19 6.56 1.09
CA SER A 28 -64.64 6.58 1.27
C SER A 28 -65.29 7.55 0.28
N THR A 29 -65.56 7.06 -0.93
CA THR A 29 -66.65 7.59 -1.75
C THR A 29 -67.60 6.45 -2.11
N VAL A 30 -68.77 6.49 -1.47
CA VAL A 30 -70.08 5.99 -1.91
C VAL A 30 -70.07 4.76 -2.82
N ALA A 31 -70.17 3.56 -2.24
CA ALA A 31 -71.04 2.48 -2.72
C ALA A 31 -70.89 1.19 -1.87
N ASP A 32 -72.04 0.70 -1.41
CA ASP A 32 -72.38 -0.71 -1.17
C ASP A 32 -71.90 -1.39 0.14
N GLU A 33 -72.76 -1.30 1.17
CA GLU A 33 -72.60 -1.91 2.51
C GLU A 33 -72.41 -3.44 2.50
N ARG A 34 -72.76 -4.15 1.42
CA ARG A 34 -72.54 -5.60 1.31
C ARG A 34 -71.10 -5.96 0.98
N HIS A 35 -70.38 -5.08 0.28
CA HIS A 35 -68.97 -5.28 -0.09
C HIS A 35 -68.02 -4.94 1.07
N ALA A 36 -68.41 -4.04 1.97
CA ALA A 36 -67.62 -3.66 3.16
C ALA A 36 -67.43 -4.83 4.13
N ALA A 37 -68.49 -5.60 4.42
CA ALA A 37 -68.42 -6.77 5.29
C ALA A 37 -67.58 -7.92 4.68
N HIS A 38 -67.59 -8.07 3.35
CA HIS A 38 -66.76 -9.04 2.65
C HIS A 38 -65.28 -8.63 2.63
N ARG A 39 -64.97 -7.35 2.35
CA ARG A 39 -63.61 -6.79 2.44
C ARG A 39 -63.04 -6.86 3.86
N GLY A 40 -63.83 -6.54 4.88
CA GLY A 40 -63.42 -6.65 6.28
C GLY A 40 -63.03 -8.08 6.68
N ARG A 41 -63.78 -9.08 6.20
CA ARG A 41 -63.47 -10.51 6.41
C ARG A 41 -62.22 -10.95 5.64
N LEU A 42 -62.02 -10.46 4.42
CA LEU A 42 -60.82 -10.70 3.61
C LEU A 42 -59.57 -10.09 4.27
N LEU A 43 -59.62 -8.83 4.68
CA LEU A 43 -58.53 -8.15 5.41
C LEU A 43 -58.21 -8.86 6.72
N SER A 44 -59.23 -9.30 7.47
CA SER A 44 -59.05 -10.07 8.71
C SER A 44 -58.42 -11.45 8.47
N ARG A 45 -58.64 -12.06 7.29
CA ARG A 45 -58.00 -13.33 6.89
C ARG A 45 -56.55 -13.10 6.45
N ALA A 46 -56.31 -12.07 5.63
CA ALA A 46 -54.97 -11.68 5.20
C ALA A 46 -54.07 -11.29 6.38
N HIS A 47 -54.59 -10.50 7.33
CA HIS A 47 -53.86 -10.11 8.54
C HIS A 47 -53.48 -11.32 9.40
N ARG A 48 -54.39 -12.30 9.56
CA ARG A 48 -54.08 -13.55 10.27
C ARG A 48 -53.04 -14.41 9.54
N GLN A 49 -53.03 -14.41 8.21
CA GLN A 49 -52.00 -15.12 7.43
C GLN A 49 -50.62 -14.45 7.56
N ILE A 50 -50.55 -13.11 7.50
CA ILE A 50 -49.32 -12.36 7.66
C ILE A 50 -48.74 -12.55 9.08
N LEU A 51 -49.59 -12.50 10.11
CA LEU A 51 -49.16 -12.77 11.49
C LEU A 51 -48.63 -14.20 11.66
N ARG A 52 -49.29 -15.21 11.07
CA ARG A 52 -48.78 -16.60 11.09
C ARG A 52 -47.45 -16.74 10.34
N GLY A 53 -47.31 -16.08 9.19
CA GLY A 53 -46.06 -16.04 8.43
C GLY A 53 -44.92 -15.38 9.21
N ALA A 54 -45.20 -14.27 9.90
CA ALA A 54 -44.23 -13.56 10.74
C ALA A 54 -43.78 -14.37 11.96
N VAL A 55 -44.70 -15.12 12.59
CA VAL A 55 -44.37 -16.05 13.68
C VAL A 55 -43.50 -17.20 13.17
N GLY A 56 -43.84 -17.79 12.02
CA GLY A 56 -43.02 -18.83 11.40
C GLY A 56 -41.61 -18.34 11.02
N PHE A 57 -41.49 -17.12 10.49
CA PHE A 57 -40.19 -16.53 10.17
C PHE A 57 -39.34 -16.26 11.42
N ARG A 58 -39.99 -15.82 12.51
CA ARG A 58 -39.34 -15.61 13.80
C ARG A 58 -38.84 -16.93 14.40
N ASP A 59 -39.62 -18.00 14.33
CA ASP A 59 -39.19 -19.32 14.80
C ASP A 59 -38.00 -19.85 13.99
N ILE A 60 -37.99 -19.62 12.67
CA ILE A 60 -36.86 -19.99 11.81
C ILE A 60 -35.61 -19.15 12.16
N ALA A 61 -35.77 -17.85 12.38
CA ALA A 61 -34.67 -16.96 12.78
C ALA A 61 -34.11 -17.32 14.16
N GLU A 62 -34.96 -17.59 15.16
CA GLU A 62 -34.55 -18.03 16.49
C GLU A 62 -33.82 -19.39 16.42
N ARG A 63 -34.33 -20.35 15.63
CA ARG A 63 -33.65 -21.64 15.39
C ARG A 63 -32.30 -21.49 14.71
N ALA A 64 -32.17 -20.61 13.71
CA ALA A 64 -30.91 -20.33 13.04
C ALA A 64 -29.90 -19.67 13.99
N GLN A 65 -30.36 -18.74 14.83
CA GLN A 65 -29.52 -18.07 15.81
C GLN A 65 -29.08 -19.00 16.95
N GLU A 66 -29.96 -19.91 17.39
CA GLU A 66 -29.62 -20.97 18.33
C GLU A 66 -28.64 -21.99 17.74
N ALA A 67 -28.84 -22.40 16.49
CA ALA A 67 -27.91 -23.27 15.76
C ALA A 67 -26.53 -22.63 15.68
N GLY A 68 -26.44 -21.33 15.36
CA GLY A 68 -25.21 -20.55 15.40
C GLY A 68 -24.57 -20.52 16.80
N ARG A 69 -25.34 -20.28 17.87
CA ARG A 69 -24.82 -20.32 19.26
C ARG A 69 -24.34 -21.70 19.66
N ARG A 70 -25.02 -22.78 19.25
CA ARG A 70 -24.61 -24.17 19.50
C ARG A 70 -23.32 -24.49 18.74
N GLN A 71 -23.20 -24.04 17.50
CA GLN A 71 -21.98 -24.15 16.68
C GLN A 71 -20.80 -23.46 17.37
N VAL A 72 -20.99 -22.21 17.85
CA VAL A 72 -19.96 -21.44 18.57
C VAL A 72 -19.59 -22.10 19.91
N LYS A 73 -20.57 -22.61 20.67
CA LYS A 73 -20.30 -23.37 21.91
C LYS A 73 -19.55 -24.68 21.64
N LYS A 74 -19.86 -25.37 20.53
CA LYS A 74 -19.17 -26.60 20.10
C LYS A 74 -17.74 -26.31 19.66
N LEU A 75 -17.53 -25.27 18.87
CA LEU A 75 -16.21 -24.74 18.46
C LEU A 75 -15.36 -24.28 19.65
N ARG A 76 -15.99 -23.84 20.76
CA ARG A 76 -15.30 -23.47 22.01
C ARG A 76 -14.84 -24.68 22.82
N LYS A 77 -15.58 -25.80 22.78
CA LYS A 77 -15.24 -27.03 23.52
C LYS A 77 -14.22 -27.88 22.75
N GLU A 78 -14.36 -28.00 21.43
CA GLU A 78 -13.44 -28.75 20.56
C GLU A 78 -13.12 -27.91 19.32
N PRO A 79 -12.16 -26.97 19.42
CA PRO A 79 -11.71 -26.24 18.25
C PRO A 79 -11.02 -27.23 17.29
N PRO A 80 -11.32 -27.18 15.98
CA PRO A 80 -10.65 -28.04 15.01
C PRO A 80 -9.14 -27.80 15.07
N LEU A 81 -8.37 -28.86 14.81
CA LEU A 81 -6.90 -28.86 14.93
C LEU A 81 -6.25 -27.67 14.19
N CYS A 82 -6.82 -27.27 13.04
CA CYS A 82 -6.41 -26.08 12.28
C CYS A 82 -6.55 -24.78 13.08
N LEU A 83 -7.65 -24.58 13.82
CA LEU A 83 -7.93 -23.37 14.59
C LEU A 83 -7.07 -23.29 15.87
N ILE A 84 -6.75 -24.44 16.49
CA ILE A 84 -5.78 -24.52 17.59
C ILE A 84 -4.38 -24.21 17.06
N CYS A 85 -3.98 -24.79 15.92
CA CYS A 85 -2.69 -24.50 15.27
C CYS A 85 -2.59 -23.03 14.86
N MET A 86 -3.64 -22.44 14.29
CA MET A 86 -3.70 -21.02 13.96
C MET A 86 -3.62 -20.15 15.21
N ASN A 87 -4.39 -20.43 16.25
CA ASN A 87 -4.42 -19.64 17.48
C ASN A 87 -3.11 -19.77 18.29
N ARG A 88 -2.53 -20.98 18.31
CA ARG A 88 -1.22 -21.26 18.91
C ARG A 88 -0.10 -20.63 18.08
N ALA A 89 -0.20 -20.59 16.76
CA ALA A 89 0.72 -19.83 15.90
C ALA A 89 0.58 -18.31 16.09
N TYR A 90 -0.66 -17.83 16.20
CA TYR A 90 -1.03 -16.43 16.41
C TYR A 90 -0.45 -15.85 17.70
N HIS A 91 -0.54 -16.59 18.81
CA HIS A 91 0.00 -16.15 20.10
C HIS A 91 1.48 -16.49 20.31
N LYS A 92 2.01 -17.57 19.72
CA LYS A 92 3.39 -18.04 19.97
C LYS A 92 4.44 -17.47 19.00
N TYR A 93 4.07 -17.06 17.78
CA TYR A 93 5.00 -16.53 16.76
C TYR A 93 4.82 -15.04 16.44
N GLY A 94 3.94 -14.31 17.15
CA GLY A 94 3.72 -12.89 16.87
C GLY A 94 3.03 -12.63 15.52
N LEU A 95 2.27 -13.60 15.01
CA LEU A 95 1.66 -13.58 13.67
C LEU A 95 0.76 -12.37 13.44
N LYS A 96 0.20 -11.75 14.49
CA LYS A 96 -0.57 -10.50 14.36
C LYS A 96 0.22 -9.38 13.64
N HIS A 97 1.53 -9.29 13.90
CA HIS A 97 2.41 -8.32 13.26
C HIS A 97 2.70 -8.71 11.80
N LEU A 98 2.87 -10.00 11.53
CA LEU A 98 3.05 -10.53 10.17
C LEU A 98 1.79 -10.32 9.32
N VAL A 99 0.60 -10.54 9.90
CA VAL A 99 -0.69 -10.34 9.22
C VAL A 99 -0.86 -8.88 8.82
N LEU A 100 -0.52 -7.93 9.68
CA LEU A 100 -0.59 -6.50 9.36
C LEU A 100 0.36 -6.14 8.20
N ILE A 101 1.59 -6.68 8.20
CA ILE A 101 2.55 -6.50 7.10
C ILE A 101 2.00 -7.11 5.80
N LEU A 102 1.41 -8.30 5.85
CA LEU A 102 0.82 -8.95 4.68
C LEU A 102 -0.37 -8.15 4.12
N VAL A 103 -1.23 -7.61 4.99
CA VAL A 103 -2.34 -6.73 4.57
C VAL A 103 -1.80 -5.48 3.88
N PHE A 104 -0.73 -4.88 4.39
CA PHE A 104 -0.09 -3.74 3.76
C PHE A 104 0.53 -4.07 2.39
N LEU A 105 1.23 -5.21 2.28
CA LEU A 105 1.77 -5.68 0.99
C LEU A 105 0.65 -5.96 -0.02
N PHE A 106 -0.46 -6.54 0.44
CA PHE A 106 -1.63 -6.73 -0.40
C PHE A 106 -2.24 -5.40 -0.85
N TYR A 107 -2.35 -4.43 0.07
CA TYR A 107 -2.86 -3.10 -0.24
C TYR A 107 -2.01 -2.37 -1.30
N THR A 108 -0.68 -2.41 -1.16
CA THR A 108 0.23 -1.75 -2.12
C THR A 108 0.25 -2.45 -3.48
N THR A 109 0.16 -3.77 -3.52
CA THR A 109 0.08 -4.52 -4.80
C THR A 109 -1.23 -4.26 -5.54
N VAL A 110 -2.37 -4.20 -4.83
CA VAL A 110 -3.66 -3.80 -5.42
C VAL A 110 -3.59 -2.36 -5.94
N GLY A 111 -3.03 -1.43 -5.16
CA GLY A 111 -2.83 -0.04 -5.60
C GLY A 111 -1.96 0.05 -6.85
N ALA A 112 -0.83 -0.67 -6.88
CA ALA A 112 0.07 -0.74 -8.03
C ALA A 112 -0.64 -1.23 -9.30
N PHE A 113 -1.45 -2.28 -9.17
CA PHE A 113 -2.24 -2.81 -10.28
C PHE A 113 -3.24 -1.78 -10.81
N ILE A 114 -3.96 -1.07 -9.92
CA ILE A 114 -4.90 -0.02 -10.32
C ILE A 114 -4.18 1.12 -11.06
N PHE A 115 -3.04 1.59 -10.55
CA PHE A 115 -2.28 2.65 -11.22
C PHE A 115 -1.72 2.20 -12.58
N LEU A 116 -1.24 0.96 -12.67
CA LEU A 116 -0.72 0.39 -13.92
C LEU A 116 -1.81 0.33 -15.00
N VAL A 117 -3.03 -0.08 -14.65
CA VAL A 117 -4.16 -0.17 -15.60
C VAL A 117 -4.57 1.21 -16.11
N ILE A 118 -4.49 2.25 -15.27
CA ILE A 118 -4.98 3.59 -15.62
C ILE A 118 -3.91 4.40 -16.35
N GLU A 119 -2.68 4.42 -15.82
CA GLU A 119 -1.60 5.27 -16.33
C GLU A 119 -0.76 4.58 -17.41
N GLY A 120 -0.67 3.25 -17.40
CA GLY A 120 0.06 2.46 -18.40
C GLY A 120 -0.34 2.76 -19.84
N PRO A 121 -1.62 2.66 -20.24
CA PRO A 121 -2.03 2.93 -21.62
C PRO A 121 -1.82 4.41 -22.00
N TYR A 122 -2.03 5.34 -21.05
CA TYR A 122 -1.84 6.77 -21.30
C TYR A 122 -0.37 7.10 -21.57
N GLN A 123 0.56 6.55 -20.78
CA GLN A 123 1.99 6.75 -21.00
C GLN A 123 2.46 6.11 -22.31
N ASN A 124 1.98 4.91 -22.65
CA ASN A 124 2.35 4.24 -23.89
C ASN A 124 1.94 5.06 -25.13
N ASN A 125 0.72 5.59 -25.12
CA ASN A 125 0.23 6.45 -26.20
C ASN A 125 1.03 7.75 -26.31
N LEU A 126 1.36 8.38 -25.18
CA LEU A 126 2.24 9.55 -25.17
C LEU A 126 3.62 9.21 -25.75
N LYS A 127 4.25 8.14 -25.26
CA LYS A 127 5.59 7.71 -25.70
C LYS A 127 5.63 7.46 -27.21
N ALA A 128 4.59 6.82 -27.76
CA ALA A 128 4.47 6.60 -29.21
C ALA A 128 4.34 7.91 -30.00
N GLN A 129 3.47 8.83 -29.57
CA GLN A 129 3.33 10.13 -30.26
C GLN A 129 4.60 10.99 -30.15
N TRP A 130 5.29 10.93 -29.02
CA TRP A 130 6.54 11.65 -28.81
C TRP A 130 7.67 11.09 -29.66
N SER A 131 7.84 9.77 -29.72
CA SER A 131 8.87 9.14 -30.55
C SER A 131 8.66 9.43 -32.03
N GLU A 132 7.41 9.42 -32.50
CA GLU A 132 7.04 9.77 -33.87
C GLU A 132 7.33 11.25 -34.18
N ARG A 133 6.89 12.18 -33.32
CA ARG A 133 7.17 13.62 -33.48
C ARG A 133 8.68 13.92 -33.49
N ILE A 134 9.45 13.28 -32.62
CA ILE A 134 10.90 13.44 -32.57
C ILE A 134 11.54 12.87 -33.84
N ALA A 135 11.11 11.70 -34.30
CA ALA A 135 11.64 11.10 -35.52
C ALA A 135 11.39 11.99 -36.75
N HIS A 136 10.18 12.52 -36.91
CA HIS A 136 9.86 13.44 -38.00
C HIS A 136 10.63 14.76 -37.93
N ASN A 137 10.69 15.39 -36.75
CA ASN A 137 11.40 16.64 -36.57
C ASN A 137 12.92 16.47 -36.77
N ARG A 138 13.51 15.38 -36.28
CA ARG A 138 14.91 15.02 -36.51
C ARG A 138 15.20 14.87 -37.99
N SER A 139 14.41 14.05 -38.69
CA SER A 139 14.61 13.80 -40.12
C SER A 139 14.50 15.09 -40.95
N ARG A 140 13.50 15.94 -40.66
CA ARG A 140 13.33 17.23 -41.35
C ARG A 140 14.51 18.17 -41.10
N ARG A 141 15.00 18.24 -39.86
CA ARG A 141 16.14 19.08 -39.47
C ARG A 141 17.45 18.62 -40.11
N VAL A 142 17.71 17.32 -40.13
CA VAL A 142 18.88 16.74 -40.80
C VAL A 142 18.86 17.03 -42.31
N VAL A 143 17.71 16.88 -42.97
CA VAL A 143 17.59 17.19 -44.40
C VAL A 143 17.83 18.68 -44.69
N GLN A 144 17.30 19.58 -43.86
CA GLN A 144 17.54 21.03 -44.00
C GLN A 144 19.00 21.41 -43.76
N LEU A 145 19.65 20.78 -42.77
CA LEU A 145 21.06 20.99 -42.47
C LEU A 145 21.95 20.49 -43.62
N MET A 146 21.66 19.30 -44.15
CA MET A 146 22.32 18.75 -45.32
C MET A 146 22.16 19.68 -46.53
N ALA A 147 20.94 20.14 -46.81
CA ALA A 147 20.70 21.08 -47.90
C ALA A 147 21.49 22.39 -47.74
N ARG A 148 21.61 22.95 -46.52
CA ARG A 148 22.42 24.17 -46.27
C ARG A 148 23.92 23.92 -46.42
N ALA A 149 24.42 22.77 -45.94
CA ALA A 149 25.83 22.42 -46.05
C ALA A 149 26.24 22.17 -47.51
N PHE A 150 25.39 21.53 -48.32
CA PHE A 150 25.67 21.16 -49.71
C PHE A 150 25.21 22.19 -50.75
N ASN A 151 24.49 23.25 -50.38
CA ASN A 151 24.09 24.29 -51.33
C ASN A 151 24.92 25.59 -51.20
N ASN A 152 25.75 25.69 -50.16
CA ASN A 152 26.66 26.82 -50.00
C ASN A 152 28.08 26.43 -50.46
N SER A 153 28.59 27.09 -51.50
CA SER A 153 29.93 26.86 -52.03
C SER A 153 31.03 27.10 -51.00
N GLU A 154 30.76 27.86 -49.94
CA GLU A 154 31.71 28.09 -48.84
C GLU A 154 32.05 26.81 -48.05
N TYR A 155 31.12 25.87 -47.96
CA TYR A 155 31.29 24.60 -47.21
C TYR A 155 31.63 23.42 -48.13
N LEU A 156 31.46 23.57 -49.45
CA LEU A 156 31.63 22.52 -50.45
C LEU A 156 33.07 22.37 -50.98
N VAL A 157 33.98 23.26 -50.56
CA VAL A 157 35.38 23.23 -50.99
C VAL A 157 36.17 22.29 -50.08
N TYR A 158 36.19 21.02 -50.46
CA TYR A 158 37.30 20.11 -50.16
C TYR A 158 38.61 20.84 -50.52
N ILE A 159 39.57 20.96 -49.58
CA ILE A 159 41.02 21.29 -49.77
C ILE A 159 41.59 22.42 -48.84
N LYS A 160 40.81 23.23 -48.10
CA LYS A 160 41.39 24.19 -47.12
C LYS A 160 41.31 23.75 -45.66
N GLY A 161 42.35 24.05 -44.85
CA GLY A 161 42.47 23.61 -43.46
C GLY A 161 41.41 24.13 -42.49
N ASP A 162 40.78 25.28 -42.80
CA ASP A 162 39.81 25.94 -41.90
C ASP A 162 38.33 25.59 -42.18
N THR A 163 38.01 24.86 -43.26
CA THR A 163 36.62 24.53 -43.60
C THR A 163 36.02 23.50 -42.63
N THR A 164 36.84 22.62 -42.07
CA THR A 164 36.44 21.64 -41.03
C THR A 164 35.90 22.33 -39.78
N LEU A 165 36.58 23.40 -39.32
CA LEU A 165 36.17 24.20 -38.16
C LEU A 165 34.85 24.95 -38.41
N ARG A 166 34.65 25.52 -39.60
CA ARG A 166 33.41 26.22 -39.96
C ARG A 166 32.22 25.27 -40.07
N LEU A 167 32.44 24.10 -40.68
CA LEU A 167 31.42 23.06 -40.79
C LEU A 167 31.04 22.53 -39.40
N GLN A 168 32.03 22.27 -38.55
CA GLN A 168 31.82 21.86 -37.16
C GLN A 168 31.01 22.91 -36.38
N LYS A 169 31.32 24.20 -36.56
CA LYS A 169 30.57 25.29 -35.93
C LYS A 169 29.11 25.33 -36.39
N LEU A 170 28.86 25.20 -37.70
CA LEU A 170 27.50 25.13 -38.26
C LEU A 170 26.70 23.94 -37.71
N PHE A 171 27.31 22.74 -37.67
CA PHE A 171 26.67 21.56 -37.10
C PHE A 171 26.35 21.76 -35.62
N ASN A 172 27.30 22.26 -34.82
CA ASN A 172 27.10 22.53 -33.40
C ASN A 172 26.01 23.57 -33.15
N ASP A 173 25.97 24.65 -33.93
CA ASP A 173 24.95 25.70 -33.78
C ASP A 173 23.55 25.20 -34.13
N GLU A 174 23.40 24.42 -35.21
CA GLU A 174 22.10 23.84 -35.57
C GLU A 174 21.68 22.76 -34.57
N LEU A 175 22.61 21.90 -34.10
CA LEU A 175 22.31 20.94 -33.02
C LEU A 175 21.86 21.65 -31.75
N ALA A 176 22.57 22.70 -31.33
CA ALA A 176 22.20 23.48 -30.14
C ALA A 176 20.82 24.14 -30.32
N SER A 177 20.49 24.62 -31.52
CA SER A 177 19.17 25.17 -31.82
C SER A 177 18.07 24.09 -31.78
N TYR A 178 18.38 22.89 -32.27
CA TYR A 178 17.48 21.73 -32.25
C TYR A 178 17.26 21.21 -30.84
N GLU A 179 18.31 21.13 -30.01
CA GLU A 179 18.22 20.77 -28.59
C GLU A 179 17.37 21.76 -27.80
N ARG A 180 17.52 23.07 -28.05
CA ARG A 180 16.65 24.10 -27.45
C ARG A 180 15.19 23.95 -27.87
N GLN A 181 14.92 23.62 -29.14
CA GLN A 181 13.57 23.44 -29.66
C GLN A 181 12.92 22.13 -29.24
N LEU A 182 13.72 21.06 -29.10
CA LEU A 182 13.27 19.81 -28.52
C LEU A 182 12.77 20.02 -27.09
N GLY A 183 13.26 21.07 -26.42
CA GLY A 183 12.87 21.40 -25.07
C GLY A 183 12.97 20.15 -24.22
N ILE A 184 14.15 19.50 -24.22
CA ILE A 184 14.43 18.21 -23.56
C ILE A 184 14.33 18.38 -22.03
N ARG A 185 13.15 18.72 -21.54
CA ARG A 185 12.52 18.01 -20.45
C ARG A 185 12.22 16.64 -21.04
N TRP A 186 13.10 15.65 -20.82
CA TRP A 186 12.59 14.29 -20.63
C TRP A 186 11.29 14.45 -19.83
N SER A 187 10.18 13.87 -20.30
CA SER A 187 8.93 13.86 -19.54
C SER A 187 9.31 13.78 -18.07
N GLU A 188 8.85 14.68 -17.20
CA GLU A 188 9.44 14.81 -15.85
C GLU A 188 9.50 13.45 -15.10
N GLN A 189 8.72 12.47 -15.56
CA GLN A 189 8.91 11.04 -15.42
C GLN A 189 10.20 10.45 -16.04
N ARG A 190 11.13 10.05 -15.16
CA ARG A 190 12.37 9.33 -15.52
C ARG A 190 12.17 7.82 -15.67
N MET A 191 10.99 7.29 -15.35
CA MET A 191 10.69 5.86 -15.39
C MET A 191 9.36 5.54 -16.06
N GLU A 192 9.28 4.34 -16.64
CA GLU A 192 8.07 3.79 -17.28
C GLU A 192 7.16 3.11 -16.24
N TRP A 193 5.86 3.10 -16.52
CA TRP A 193 4.85 2.40 -15.74
C TRP A 193 4.95 0.89 -15.96
N ASP A 194 5.88 0.27 -15.25
CA ASP A 194 5.95 -1.17 -15.04
C ASP A 194 5.33 -1.56 -13.70
N PHE A 195 4.99 -2.84 -13.51
CA PHE A 195 4.44 -3.33 -12.24
C PHE A 195 5.32 -3.00 -11.03
N TRP A 196 6.64 -3.20 -11.14
CA TRP A 196 7.58 -2.91 -10.06
C TRP A 196 7.69 -1.41 -9.77
N THR A 197 7.70 -0.59 -10.81
CA THR A 197 7.74 0.87 -10.68
C THR A 197 6.43 1.41 -10.10
N ALA A 198 5.28 0.83 -10.48
CA ALA A 198 3.98 1.14 -9.91
C ALA A 198 3.88 0.70 -8.44
N LEU A 199 4.47 -0.44 -8.08
CA LEU A 199 4.56 -0.92 -6.70
C LEU A 199 5.43 0.01 -5.85
N LEU A 200 6.57 0.44 -6.39
CA LEU A 200 7.43 1.41 -5.74
C LEU A 200 6.72 2.75 -5.57
N PHE A 201 5.99 3.22 -6.59
CA PHE A 201 5.15 4.41 -6.50
C PHE A 201 4.12 4.28 -5.37
N ALA A 202 3.30 3.23 -5.37
CA ALA A 202 2.31 2.98 -4.34
C ALA A 202 2.93 2.92 -2.93
N GLY A 203 4.08 2.25 -2.79
CA GLY A 203 4.84 2.22 -1.54
C GLY A 203 5.27 3.62 -1.09
N THR A 204 5.82 4.42 -1.99
CA THR A 204 6.32 5.77 -1.69
C THR A 204 5.22 6.79 -1.37
N VAL A 205 4.01 6.58 -1.89
CA VAL A 205 2.81 7.33 -1.49
C VAL A 205 2.43 6.98 -0.06
N CYS A 206 2.38 5.69 0.28
CA CYS A 206 2.06 5.24 1.64
C CYS A 206 3.11 5.68 2.67
N THR A 207 4.40 5.63 2.32
CA THR A 207 5.49 6.07 3.21
C THR A 207 5.72 7.56 3.21
N THR A 208 4.98 8.33 2.39
CA THR A 208 5.12 9.79 2.23
C THR A 208 6.52 10.24 1.80
N ILE A 209 7.32 9.34 1.19
CA ILE A 209 8.64 9.68 0.66
C ILE A 209 8.51 10.53 -0.61
N GLY A 210 7.66 10.09 -1.54
CA GLY A 210 7.33 10.86 -2.75
C GLY A 210 8.54 11.27 -3.61
N TYR A 211 9.32 10.33 -4.14
CA TYR A 211 10.52 10.65 -4.94
C TYR A 211 10.28 11.51 -6.19
N GLY A 212 9.05 11.54 -6.74
CA GLY A 212 8.69 12.37 -7.89
C GLY A 212 9.23 11.92 -9.25
N HIS A 213 9.94 10.79 -9.34
CA HIS A 213 10.43 10.25 -10.61
C HIS A 213 9.35 9.55 -11.44
N ILE A 214 8.23 9.18 -10.82
CA ILE A 214 7.03 8.62 -11.44
C ILE A 214 5.82 9.19 -10.71
N TYR A 215 4.82 9.64 -11.46
CA TYR A 215 3.61 10.23 -10.90
C TYR A 215 2.43 10.08 -11.88
N PRO A 216 1.18 10.02 -11.39
CA PRO A 216 0.02 9.94 -12.26
C PRO A 216 -0.17 11.27 -12.98
N VAL A 217 -0.22 11.21 -14.31
CA VAL A 217 -0.45 12.40 -15.15
C VAL A 217 -1.95 12.58 -15.39
N THR A 218 -2.71 11.48 -15.42
CA THR A 218 -4.15 11.52 -15.67
C THR A 218 -4.91 12.12 -14.48
N ASN A 219 -6.02 12.79 -14.78
CA ASN A 219 -6.88 13.36 -13.74
C ASN A 219 -7.46 12.25 -12.84
N ALA A 220 -7.80 11.10 -13.41
CA ALA A 220 -8.28 9.93 -12.67
C ALA A 220 -7.19 9.38 -11.73
N GLY A 221 -5.96 9.20 -12.22
CA GLY A 221 -4.83 8.74 -11.42
C GLY A 221 -4.53 9.66 -10.24
N LYS A 222 -4.60 10.99 -10.44
CA LYS A 222 -4.41 11.98 -9.36
C LYS A 222 -5.45 11.85 -8.24
N ILE A 223 -6.74 11.76 -8.59
CA ILE A 223 -7.82 11.58 -7.61
C ILE A 223 -7.67 10.26 -6.86
N LEU A 224 -7.33 9.18 -7.58
CA LEU A 224 -7.09 7.88 -6.96
C LEU A 224 -5.91 7.90 -6.01
N THR A 225 -4.82 8.61 -6.33
CA THR A 225 -3.69 8.78 -5.41
C THR A 225 -4.10 9.50 -4.13
N MET A 226 -4.99 10.51 -4.19
CA MET A 226 -5.49 11.18 -2.98
C MET A 226 -6.27 10.22 -2.08
N ILE A 227 -7.18 9.43 -2.65
CA ILE A 227 -7.98 8.44 -1.91
C ILE A 227 -7.07 7.33 -1.36
N PHE A 228 -6.12 6.85 -2.17
CA PHE A 228 -5.16 5.82 -1.78
C PHE A 228 -4.24 6.28 -0.65
N ALA A 229 -3.80 7.54 -0.65
CA ALA A 229 -2.98 8.11 0.42
C ALA A 229 -3.77 8.22 1.74
N LEU A 230 -5.06 8.56 1.69
CA LEU A 230 -5.90 8.73 2.88
C LEU A 230 -5.99 7.46 3.74
N PHE A 231 -6.06 6.28 3.12
CA PHE A 231 -6.03 4.99 3.83
C PHE A 231 -4.62 4.40 3.97
N GLY A 232 -3.74 4.67 3.01
CA GLY A 232 -2.38 4.13 2.98
C GLY A 232 -1.47 4.69 4.08
N ILE A 233 -1.57 5.99 4.38
CA ILE A 233 -0.73 6.64 5.39
C ILE A 233 -1.02 6.09 6.80
N PRO A 234 -2.28 6.04 7.30
CA PRO A 234 -2.57 5.42 8.59
C PRO A 234 -2.13 3.96 8.67
N LEU A 235 -2.33 3.19 7.60
CA LEU A 235 -1.92 1.78 7.54
C LEU A 235 -0.39 1.64 7.63
N MET A 236 0.36 2.50 6.94
CA MET A 236 1.82 2.51 7.00
C MET A 236 2.33 2.86 8.41
N LEU A 237 1.68 3.80 9.11
CA LEU A 237 2.06 4.16 10.48
C LEU A 237 1.89 2.97 11.44
N LEU A 238 0.82 2.19 11.30
CA LEU A 238 0.60 0.97 12.10
C LEU A 238 1.69 -0.07 11.83
N VAL A 239 2.02 -0.29 10.55
CA VAL A 239 3.09 -1.20 10.14
C VAL A 239 4.44 -0.73 10.68
N LEU A 240 4.74 0.57 10.60
CA LEU A 240 6.00 1.14 11.10
C LEU A 240 6.16 0.92 12.61
N GLN A 241 5.08 1.08 13.38
CA GLN A 241 5.11 0.83 14.82
C GLN A 241 5.45 -0.64 15.13
N ASP A 242 4.89 -1.57 14.37
CA ASP A 242 5.11 -3.00 14.58
C ASP A 242 6.48 -3.47 14.09
N ILE A 243 6.94 -2.95 12.95
CA ILE A 243 8.32 -3.15 12.47
C ILE A 243 9.31 -2.57 13.49
N GLY A 244 9.04 -1.40 14.09
CA GLY A 244 9.89 -0.80 15.12
C GLY A 244 10.06 -1.69 16.36
N LYS A 245 8.97 -2.32 16.82
CA LYS A 245 9.02 -3.31 17.92
C LYS A 245 9.80 -4.55 17.53
N LEU A 246 9.56 -5.08 16.33
CA LEU A 246 10.28 -6.25 15.82
C LEU A 246 11.78 -5.95 15.70
N LEU A 247 12.14 -4.80 15.14
CA LEU A 247 13.51 -4.34 15.01
C LEU A 247 14.19 -4.21 16.38
N THR A 248 13.51 -3.67 17.37
CA THR A 248 14.04 -3.64 18.74
C THR A 248 14.31 -5.04 19.26
N ILE A 249 13.37 -5.99 19.13
CA ILE A 249 13.57 -7.38 19.57
C ILE A 249 14.74 -8.01 18.82
N SER A 250 14.80 -7.84 17.49
CA SER A 250 15.86 -8.34 16.62
C SER A 250 17.22 -7.75 16.97
N MET A 251 17.31 -6.48 17.35
CA MET A 251 18.56 -5.85 17.78
C MET A 251 18.97 -6.30 19.18
N LYS A 252 18.01 -6.54 20.09
CA LYS A 252 18.28 -7.03 21.45
C LYS A 252 18.95 -8.41 21.42
N PHE A 253 18.56 -9.28 20.50
CA PHE A 253 19.09 -10.65 20.39
C PHE A 253 20.63 -10.72 20.25
N PRO A 254 21.29 -10.12 19.24
CA PRO A 254 22.74 -10.15 19.10
C PRO A 254 23.46 -9.43 20.24
N TRP A 255 22.91 -8.35 20.80
CA TRP A 255 23.52 -7.68 21.96
C TRP A 255 23.57 -8.58 23.19
N PHE A 256 22.46 -9.27 23.49
CA PHE A 256 22.44 -10.27 24.55
C PHE A 256 23.43 -11.39 24.29
N GLN A 257 23.54 -11.88 23.05
CA GLN A 257 24.50 -12.92 22.69
C GLN A 257 25.95 -12.44 22.89
N THR A 258 26.28 -11.23 22.45
CA THR A 258 27.62 -10.65 22.62
C THR A 258 27.97 -10.51 24.11
N LYS A 259 27.07 -9.94 24.93
CA LYS A 259 27.28 -9.82 26.38
C LYS A 259 27.41 -11.19 27.06
N ARG A 260 26.65 -12.19 26.61
CA ARG A 260 26.69 -13.56 27.13
C ARG A 260 28.01 -14.25 26.80
N VAL A 261 28.51 -14.07 25.57
CA VAL A 261 29.81 -14.61 25.15
C VAL A 261 30.95 -13.90 25.86
N ALA A 262 30.93 -12.56 25.94
CA ALA A 262 31.94 -11.78 26.66
C ALA A 262 32.02 -12.17 28.14
N ARG A 263 30.89 -12.34 28.83
CA ARG A 263 30.85 -12.83 30.22
C ARG A 263 31.37 -14.26 30.34
N ARG A 264 31.05 -15.15 29.40
CA ARG A 264 31.61 -16.53 29.39
C ARG A 264 33.13 -16.54 29.24
N ILE A 265 33.69 -15.63 28.45
CA ILE A 265 35.15 -15.49 28.27
C ILE A 265 35.77 -14.87 29.53
N LEU A 266 35.20 -13.78 30.07
CA LEU A 266 35.68 -13.15 31.30
C LEU A 266 35.58 -14.08 32.51
N ARG A 267 34.68 -15.07 32.50
CA ARG A 267 34.57 -16.06 33.58
C ARG A 267 35.86 -16.81 33.84
N CYS A 268 36.69 -17.04 32.80
CA CYS A 268 38.00 -17.65 32.95
C CYS A 268 38.95 -16.80 33.81
N CYS A 269 38.72 -15.48 33.86
CA CYS A 269 39.56 -14.52 34.58
C CYS A 269 38.96 -14.08 35.94
N THR A 270 37.63 -14.04 36.10
CA THR A 270 36.99 -13.38 37.25
C THR A 270 36.40 -14.34 38.31
N LYS A 271 36.46 -15.68 38.11
CA LYS A 271 35.90 -16.71 39.04
C LYS A 271 34.44 -16.45 39.49
N GLN A 272 33.62 -15.82 38.66
CA GLN A 272 32.23 -15.51 39.00
C GLN A 272 31.33 -16.76 39.06
N SER A 273 30.44 -16.80 40.06
CA SER A 273 29.54 -17.94 40.28
C SER A 273 28.39 -17.97 39.25
N LEU A 274 27.86 -19.17 38.95
CA LEU A 274 26.76 -19.34 37.98
C LEU A 274 25.44 -18.68 38.45
N HIS A 275 25.27 -18.49 39.76
CA HIS A 275 24.08 -17.88 40.34
C HIS A 275 24.07 -16.37 40.12
N GLU A 276 25.17 -15.68 40.42
CA GLU A 276 25.33 -14.23 40.18
C GLU A 276 25.14 -13.90 38.71
N MET A 277 25.64 -14.74 37.78
CA MET A 277 25.42 -14.52 36.36
C MET A 277 23.94 -14.59 35.96
N ARG A 278 23.14 -15.46 36.57
CA ARG A 278 21.69 -15.54 36.29
C ARG A 278 20.95 -14.32 36.84
N GLU A 279 21.37 -13.80 37.99
CA GLU A 279 20.78 -12.58 38.57
C GLU A 279 21.11 -11.34 37.72
N ILE A 280 22.34 -11.21 37.24
CA ILE A 280 22.72 -10.12 36.34
C ILE A 280 22.00 -10.24 34.99
N GLU A 281 21.88 -11.45 34.43
CA GLU A 281 21.07 -11.69 33.21
C GLU A 281 19.59 -11.35 33.41
N ALA A 282 19.02 -11.62 34.60
CA ALA A 282 17.65 -11.28 34.95
C ALA A 282 17.45 -9.75 35.16
N CYS A 283 18.46 -9.07 35.71
CA CYS A 283 18.46 -7.63 35.89
C CYS A 283 18.55 -6.90 34.54
N GLU A 284 19.49 -7.28 33.67
CA GLU A 284 19.63 -6.70 32.32
C GLU A 284 18.41 -6.94 31.43
N ARG A 285 17.65 -8.02 31.65
CA ARG A 285 16.40 -8.25 30.92
C ARG A 285 15.32 -7.22 31.30
N ARG A 286 15.38 -6.64 32.50
CA ARG A 286 14.45 -5.60 32.98
C ARG A 286 14.91 -4.18 32.59
N ASP A 287 16.20 -3.89 32.64
CA ASP A 287 16.78 -2.55 32.43
C ASP A 287 17.24 -2.27 30.98
N LEU A 288 16.85 -3.08 30.00
CA LEU A 288 17.28 -2.85 28.62
C LEU A 288 16.51 -1.69 27.96
N ASP A 289 16.92 -0.47 28.31
CA ASP A 289 16.47 0.76 27.68
C ASP A 289 16.75 0.72 26.18
N ILE A 290 15.73 1.12 25.43
CA ILE A 290 15.63 0.94 23.97
C ILE A 290 16.64 1.82 23.20
N PHE A 291 17.29 2.76 23.88
CA PHE A 291 18.07 3.85 23.29
C PHE A 291 19.59 3.64 23.22
N ASP A 292 20.17 2.74 24.02
CA ASP A 292 21.65 2.51 23.99
C ASP A 292 22.09 1.56 22.86
N LEU A 293 21.15 0.83 22.28
CA LEU A 293 21.36 -0.23 21.30
C LEU A 293 21.48 0.25 19.84
N PRO A 294 20.73 1.26 19.37
CA PRO A 294 20.82 1.77 18.01
C PRO A 294 22.10 2.58 17.76
N VAL A 295 22.66 3.22 18.80
CA VAL A 295 23.79 4.15 18.64
C VAL A 295 25.09 3.40 18.37
N ILE A 296 25.39 2.33 19.11
CA ILE A 296 26.64 1.56 18.90
C ILE A 296 26.60 0.80 17.57
N VAL A 297 25.45 0.22 17.21
CA VAL A 297 25.25 -0.43 15.91
C VAL A 297 25.29 0.59 14.77
N GLY A 298 24.69 1.77 14.95
CA GLY A 298 24.77 2.88 14.00
C GLY A 298 26.19 3.38 13.82
N LEU A 299 26.93 3.62 14.90
CA LEU A 299 28.34 4.04 14.87
C LEU A 299 29.23 3.00 14.21
N SER A 300 29.06 1.72 14.53
CA SER A 300 29.85 0.64 13.88
C SER A 300 29.54 0.47 12.39
N LEU A 301 28.27 0.64 11.97
CA LEU A 301 27.88 0.67 10.56
C LEU A 301 28.47 1.88 9.82
N ILE A 302 28.44 3.06 10.43
CA ILE A 302 29.04 4.28 9.87
C ILE A 302 30.55 4.11 9.73
N ILE A 303 31.24 3.61 10.77
CA ILE A 303 32.68 3.34 10.73
C ILE A 303 33.01 2.31 9.63
N GLY A 304 32.22 1.24 9.51
CA GLY A 304 32.39 0.24 8.46
C GLY A 304 32.16 0.79 7.05
N TRP A 305 31.14 1.63 6.87
CA TRP A 305 30.85 2.29 5.61
C TRP A 305 31.94 3.28 5.21
N VAL A 306 32.38 4.14 6.14
CA VAL A 306 33.50 5.08 5.93
C VAL A 306 34.78 4.33 5.58
N ARG A 307 35.08 3.22 6.27
CA ARG A 307 36.26 2.40 5.97
C ARG A 307 36.19 1.82 4.56
N ASN A 308 35.05 1.25 4.17
CA ASN A 308 34.84 0.66 2.84
C ASN A 308 34.88 1.73 1.72
N ALA A 309 34.28 2.90 1.95
CA ALA A 309 34.35 4.03 1.03
C ALA A 309 35.79 4.50 0.81
N LYS A 310 36.58 4.58 1.90
CA LYS A 310 38.00 4.93 1.84
C LYS A 310 38.81 3.87 1.06
N THR A 311 38.55 2.58 1.30
CA THR A 311 39.20 1.48 0.57
C THR A 311 38.91 1.53 -0.94
N ARG A 312 37.67 1.81 -1.36
CA ARG A 312 37.35 2.02 -2.79
C ARG A 312 38.06 3.23 -3.38
N HIS A 313 38.20 4.30 -2.62
CA HIS A 313 38.92 5.50 -3.06
C HIS A 313 40.42 5.21 -3.28
N TYR A 314 41.06 4.43 -2.40
CA TYR A 314 42.46 4.03 -2.57
C TYR A 314 42.63 3.06 -3.76
N LEU A 315 41.72 2.10 -3.96
CA LEU A 315 41.77 1.20 -5.12
C LEU A 315 41.62 1.96 -6.46
N ASN A 316 40.74 2.96 -6.53
CA ASN A 316 40.59 3.77 -7.75
C ASN A 316 41.77 4.71 -8.04
N ILE A 317 42.57 5.10 -7.03
CA ILE A 317 43.78 5.92 -7.21
C ILE A 317 45.01 5.07 -7.59
N THR A 318 44.99 3.76 -7.30
CA THR A 318 46.13 2.86 -7.60
C THR A 318 46.05 2.22 -9.00
N PHE A 319 44.89 2.34 -9.68
CA PHE A 319 44.64 1.77 -11.02
C PHE A 319 44.55 2.83 -12.14
N HIS A 320 44.96 4.08 -11.87
CA HIS A 320 45.07 5.15 -12.85
C HIS A 320 46.52 5.65 -12.94
#